data_AF-A5X5A2-F1
#
_entry.id   AF-A5X5A2-F1
#
_cell.length_a   1.000
_cell.length_b   1.000
_cell.length_c   1.000
_cell.angle_alpha   90.00
_cell.angle_beta   90.00
_cell.angle_gamma   90.00
#
_symmetry.space_group_name_H-M   'P 1'
#
loop_
_entity.id
_entity.type
_entity.pdbx_description
1 polymer ?
#
loop_
_entity_poly.entity_id
_entity_poly.type
_entity_poly.pdbx_seq_one_letter_code
_entity_poly.pdbx_strand_id
1 'polypeptide(L)' 'AGTRNCIGQKFAMLEMKSIISKVLRHFEILPATPEHKLKLAPEIILVSKNGVCISLRKRFEL' A
#
# COMPACT_ATOMS: atom_id res chain seq x y z
N ALA A 1 14.61 15.37 4.92
CA ALA A 1 15.71 15.09 5.87
C ALA A 1 16.23 16.44 6.36
N GLY A 2 16.40 16.59 7.68
CA GLY A 2 16.62 17.86 8.39
C GLY A 2 15.90 17.91 9.75
N THR A 3 16.02 19.00 10.51
CA THR A 3 15.34 19.15 11.82
C THR A 3 13.81 19.17 11.69
N ARG A 4 13.27 19.58 10.54
CA ARG A 4 11.84 19.57 10.21
C ARG A 4 11.44 18.37 9.35
N ASN A 5 11.81 17.17 9.78
CA ASN A 5 11.27 15.94 9.18
C ASN A 5 9.89 15.62 9.73
N CYS A 6 9.18 14.73 9.03
CA CYS A 6 7.93 14.17 9.55
C CYS A 6 8.19 13.45 10.88
N ILE A 7 7.60 13.98 11.95
CA ILE A 7 7.66 13.37 13.29
C ILE A 7 7.07 11.96 13.32
N GLY A 8 6.06 11.70 12.47
CA GLY A 8 5.40 10.41 12.34
C GLY A 8 6.12 9.40 11.45
N GLN A 9 7.26 9.75 10.81
CA GLN A 9 7.89 8.90 9.80
C GLN A 9 8.21 7.49 10.33
N LYS A 10 8.78 7.38 11.54
CA LYS A 10 9.14 6.09 12.12
C LYS A 10 7.91 5.22 12.42
N PHE A 11 6.87 5.83 12.97
CA PHE A 11 5.60 5.15 13.26
C PHE A 11 4.94 4.66 11.96
N ALA A 12 4.80 5.53 10.97
CA ALA A 12 4.22 5.19 9.66
C ALA A 12 4.99 4.04 8.99
N MET A 13 6.32 4.01 9.08
CA MET A 13 7.12 2.91 8.55
C MET A 13 6.88 1.58 9.26
N LEU A 14 6.71 1.58 10.58
CA LEU A 14 6.40 0.36 11.34
C LEU A 14 5.00 -0.14 10.99
N GLU A 15 4.02 0.76 10.89
CA GLU A 15 2.65 0.44 10.52
C GLU A 15 2.59 -0.19 9.11
N MET A 16 3.21 0.45 8.12
CA MET A 16 3.29 -0.09 6.75
C MET A 16 3.93 -1.48 6.72
N LYS A 17 5.06 -1.67 7.42
CA LYS A 17 5.74 -2.97 7.47
C LYS A 17 4.87 -4.05 8.14
N SER A 18 4.18 -3.70 9.22
CA SER A 18 3.30 -4.63 9.94
C SER A 18 2.16 -5.13 9.03
N ILE A 19 1.49 -4.19 8.35
CA ILE A 19 0.39 -4.51 7.42
C ILE A 19 0.90 -5.33 6.24
N ILE A 20 1.98 -4.90 5.57
CA ILE A 20 2.56 -5.61 4.43
C ILE A 20 2.97 -7.03 4.84
N SER A 21 3.61 -7.20 6.00
CA SER A 21 4.00 -8.52 6.50
C SER A 21 2.80 -9.43 6.74
N LYS A 22 1.68 -8.89 7.27
CA LYS A 22 0.45 -9.68 7.42
C LYS A 22 -0.14 -10.07 6.07
N VAL A 23 -0.22 -9.14 5.12
CA VAL A 23 -0.75 -9.40 3.78
C VAL A 23 0.07 -10.48 3.07
N LEU A 24 1.41 -10.34 3.03
CA LEU A 24 2.29 -11.27 2.33
C LEU A 24 2.30 -12.69 2.93
N ARG A 25 2.03 -12.84 4.23
CA ARG A 25 1.94 -14.15 4.88
C ARG A 25 0.67 -14.91 4.51
N HIS A 26 -0.44 -14.21 4.35
CA HIS A 26 -1.76 -14.84 4.17
C HIS A 26 -2.29 -14.75 2.73
N PHE A 27 -1.69 -13.90 1.90
CA PHE A 27 -2.13 -13.65 0.54
C PHE A 27 -0.97 -13.56 -0.44
N GLU A 28 -1.24 -13.96 -1.66
CA GLU A 28 -0.47 -13.62 -2.83
C GLU A 28 -1.13 -12.43 -3.54
N ILE A 29 -0.31 -11.43 -3.87
CA ILE A 29 -0.74 -10.23 -4.57
C ILE A 29 -0.64 -10.50 -6.06
N LEU A 30 -1.76 -10.34 -6.76
CA LEU A 30 -1.89 -10.55 -8.19
C LEU A 30 -2.25 -9.22 -8.89
N PRO A 31 -1.90 -9.07 -10.18
CA PRO A 31 -2.33 -7.92 -10.97
C PRO A 31 -3.87 -7.82 -11.02
N ALA A 32 -4.38 -6.59 -11.02
CA ALA A 32 -5.79 -6.37 -11.30
C ALA A 32 -6.15 -6.79 -12.74
N THR A 33 -7.37 -7.29 -12.92
CA THR A 33 -7.93 -7.63 -14.24
C THR A 33 -9.26 -6.87 -14.41
N PRO A 34 -9.35 -5.89 -15.33
CA PRO A 34 -8.29 -5.40 -16.24
C PRO A 34 -7.16 -4.67 -15.48
N GLU A 35 -6.02 -4.47 -16.17
CA GLU A 35 -4.84 -3.80 -15.62
C GLU A 35 -5.21 -2.45 -14.99
N HIS A 36 -4.81 -2.25 -13.73
CA HIS A 36 -5.10 -1.02 -13.01
C HIS A 36 -4.18 0.12 -13.50
N LYS A 37 -4.79 1.14 -14.12
CA LYS A 37 -4.10 2.38 -14.47
C LYS A 37 -4.30 3.43 -13.38
N LEU A 38 -3.24 3.73 -12.64
CA LEU A 38 -3.26 4.70 -11.54
C LEU A 38 -3.63 6.09 -12.05
N LYS A 39 -4.59 6.76 -11.41
CA LYS A 39 -4.96 8.16 -11.67
C LYS A 39 -4.62 9.01 -10.48
N LEU A 40 -3.49 9.70 -10.54
CA LEU A 40 -3.06 10.62 -9.50
C LEU A 40 -3.84 11.94 -9.57
N ALA A 41 -4.17 12.49 -8.41
CA ALA A 41 -4.74 13.83 -8.29
C ALA A 41 -3.97 14.65 -7.24
N PRO A 42 -3.62 15.91 -7.55
CA PRO A 42 -2.99 16.82 -6.60
C PRO A 42 -4.09 17.51 -5.77
N GLU A 43 -4.49 16.89 -4.67
CA GLU A 43 -5.34 17.52 -3.65
C GLU A 43 -4.43 18.19 -2.59
N ILE A 44 -4.85 18.22 -1.32
CA ILE A 44 -3.98 18.68 -0.22
C ILE A 44 -2.73 17.80 -0.11
N ILE A 45 -2.89 16.51 -0.41
CA ILE A 45 -1.81 15.54 -0.61
C ILE A 45 -1.98 14.88 -1.97
N LEU A 46 -0.94 14.23 -2.47
CA LEU A 46 -1.04 13.38 -3.66
C LEU A 46 -1.90 12.15 -3.32
N VAL A 47 -3.03 12.00 -4.01
CA VAL A 47 -3.94 10.86 -3.82
C VAL A 47 -4.12 10.08 -5.10
N SER A 48 -4.50 8.79 -4.97
CA SER A 48 -5.05 8.05 -6.09
C SER A 48 -6.56 8.29 -6.19
N LYS A 49 -7.00 8.97 -7.24
CA LYS A 49 -8.41 9.28 -7.49
C LYS A 49 -9.25 8.03 -7.75
N ASN A 50 -8.64 6.96 -8.25
CA ASN A 50 -9.31 5.69 -8.56
C ASN A 50 -8.86 4.52 -7.65
N GLY A 51 -8.26 4.83 -6.49
CA GLY A 51 -7.76 3.83 -5.56
C GLY A 51 -6.55 3.06 -6.07
N VAL A 52 -6.21 1.94 -5.43
CA VAL A 52 -5.15 1.02 -5.87
C VAL A 52 -5.77 -0.36 -6.02
N CYS A 53 -6.20 -0.70 -7.24
CA CYS A 53 -6.85 -1.98 -7.49
C CYS A 53 -5.81 -3.07 -7.66
N ILE A 54 -5.92 -4.13 -6.87
CA ILE A 54 -5.12 -5.36 -6.96
C ILE A 54 -6.04 -6.56 -6.75
N SER A 55 -5.61 -7.72 -7.23
CA SER A 55 -6.27 -8.99 -6.91
C SER A 55 -5.50 -9.71 -5.81
N LEU A 56 -6.21 -10.41 -4.93
CA LEU A 56 -5.59 -11.17 -3.84
C LEU A 56 -6.02 -12.64 -3.94
N ARG A 57 -5.04 -13.54 -3.81
CA ARG A 57 -5.29 -14.97 -3.66
C ARG A 57 -4.88 -15.40 -2.26
N LYS A 58 -5.78 -16.04 -1.51
CA LYS A 58 -5.45 -16.57 -0.18
C LYS A 58 -4.34 -17.62 -0.33
N ARG A 59 -3.29 -17.52 0.49
CA ARG A 59 -2.30 -18.58 0.66
C ARG A 59 -2.92 -19.65 1.53
N PHE A 60 -2.99 -20.88 1.03
CA PHE A 60 -3.34 -22.02 1.87
C PHE A 60 -2.15 -22.30 2.78
N GLU A 61 -2.40 -22.34 4.08
CA GLU A 61 -1.46 -22.96 5.02
C GLU A 61 -1.50 -24.47 4.76
N LEU A 62 -0.33 -25.08 4.57
CA LEU A 62 -0.18 -26.54 4.53
C LEU A 62 -0.56 -27.14 5.89
#